data_AF-D2I6R1-F1
#
_entry.id   AF-D2I6R1-F1
#
_cell.length_a   1.000
_cell.length_b   1.000
_cell.length_c   1.000
_cell.angle_alpha   90.00
_cell.angle_beta   90.00
_cell.angle_gamma   90.00
#
_symmetry.space_group_name_H-M   'P 1'
#
loop_
_entity.id
_entity.type
_entity.pdbx_description
1 polymer ?
#
loop_
_entity_poly.entity_id
_entity_poly.type
_entity_poly.pdbx_seq_one_letter_code
_entity_poly.pdbx_strand_id
1 'polypeptide(L)'
;MTRDQNGTWEMESNDNFEGYMKALDIDFATRKIAVRLTQTKIIDQDGDNFKTKTNSTFRNYDLDFTVGVEFEECTKGLDNRNVKTLITWEGDVLVCVQKGEKENRGWRQWVEGDKLHL
;
A
#
# COMPACT_ATOMS: atom_id res chain seq x y z
N MET A 1 16.51 12.39 -11.20
CA MET A 1 16.43 11.30 -10.21
C MET A 1 15.45 10.29 -10.76
N THR A 2 15.70 9.01 -10.57
CA THR A 2 14.90 7.95 -11.19
C THR A 2 13.70 7.65 -10.31
N ARG A 3 12.50 7.57 -10.91
CA ARG A 3 11.25 7.09 -10.26
C ARG A 3 11.27 5.58 -9.98
N ASP A 4 12.45 5.00 -9.91
CA ASP A 4 12.67 3.56 -9.77
C ASP A 4 12.54 3.20 -8.29
N GLN A 5 11.53 2.38 -7.98
CA GLN A 5 11.24 1.88 -6.64
C GLN A 5 11.43 0.37 -6.54
N ASN A 6 12.07 -0.26 -7.55
CA ASN A 6 12.36 -1.69 -7.56
C ASN A 6 13.11 -2.14 -6.30
N GLY A 7 12.75 -3.31 -5.78
CA GLY A 7 13.49 -3.96 -4.70
C GLY A 7 12.62 -4.67 -3.68
N THR A 8 13.31 -5.16 -2.65
CA THR A 8 12.71 -5.77 -1.46
C THR A 8 12.98 -4.86 -0.27
N TRP A 9 11.90 -4.37 0.34
CA TRP A 9 11.91 -3.38 1.39
C TRP A 9 11.40 -4.02 2.69
N GLU A 10 12.22 -3.99 3.74
CA GLU A 10 11.84 -4.47 5.06
C GLU A 10 11.39 -3.32 5.95
N MET A 11 10.26 -3.50 6.64
CA MET A 11 9.69 -2.47 7.52
C MET A 11 10.58 -2.22 8.74
N GLU A 12 11.05 -0.98 8.88
CA GLU A 12 11.79 -0.52 10.08
C GLU A 12 10.86 0.07 11.15
N SER A 13 9.82 0.79 10.73
CA SER A 13 8.87 1.48 11.61
C SER A 13 7.47 1.49 11.01
N ASN A 14 6.45 1.61 11.86
CA ASN A 14 5.05 1.67 11.43
C ASN A 14 4.22 2.52 12.39
N ASP A 15 4.03 3.79 12.04
CA ASP A 15 3.40 4.76 12.90
C ASP A 15 1.89 4.83 12.69
N ASN A 16 1.13 4.79 13.80
CA ASN A 16 -0.33 4.92 13.81
C ASN A 16 -1.12 3.88 12.97
N PHE A 17 -0.56 2.69 12.73
CA PHE A 17 -1.25 1.63 11.98
C PHE A 17 -2.56 1.16 12.64
N GLU A 18 -2.61 1.10 13.97
CA GLU A 18 -3.85 0.81 14.72
C GLU A 18 -4.96 1.81 14.38
N GLY A 19 -4.62 3.10 14.32
CA GLY A 19 -5.56 4.18 14.02
C GLY A 19 -6.11 4.07 12.61
N TYR A 20 -5.22 3.84 11.63
CA TYR A 20 -5.61 3.61 10.24
C TYR A 20 -6.54 2.40 10.10
N MET A 21 -6.18 1.25 10.66
CA MET A 21 -7.03 0.05 10.61
C MET A 21 -8.38 0.26 11.31
N LYS A 22 -8.41 1.02 12.41
CA LYS A 22 -9.66 1.37 13.11
C LYS A 22 -10.57 2.23 12.23
N ALA A 23 -10.02 3.20 11.49
CA ALA A 23 -10.80 4.02 10.55
C ALA A 23 -11.40 3.21 9.39
N LEU A 24 -10.77 2.09 9.04
CA LEU A 24 -11.27 1.11 8.07
C LEU A 24 -12.24 0.06 8.65
N ASP A 25 -12.65 0.19 9.91
CA ASP A 25 -13.52 -0.74 10.64
C ASP A 25 -12.97 -2.17 10.79
N ILE A 26 -11.65 -2.35 10.71
CA ILE A 26 -11.03 -3.66 10.99
C ILE A 26 -11.24 -3.99 12.46
N ASP A 27 -11.66 -5.22 12.79
CA ASP A 27 -12.02 -5.61 14.14
C ASP A 27 -10.83 -5.57 15.13
N PHE A 28 -11.12 -5.41 16.42
CA PHE A 28 -10.10 -5.22 17.46
C PHE A 28 -9.09 -6.37 17.54
N ALA A 29 -9.53 -7.63 17.37
CA ALA A 29 -8.64 -8.78 17.48
C ALA A 29 -7.65 -8.81 16.31
N THR A 30 -8.15 -8.59 15.08
CA THR A 30 -7.30 -8.48 13.88
C THR A 30 -6.29 -7.35 14.02
N ARG A 31 -6.70 -6.16 14.50
CA ARG A 31 -5.78 -5.02 14.68
C ARG A 31 -4.66 -5.36 15.67
N LYS A 32 -4.97 -6.00 16.81
CA LYS A 32 -3.95 -6.38 17.82
C LYS A 32 -2.90 -7.36 17.32
N ILE A 33 -3.27 -8.22 16.38
CA ILE A 33 -2.32 -9.11 15.70
C ILE A 33 -1.50 -8.28 14.70
N ALA A 34 -2.19 -7.55 13.81
CA ALA A 34 -1.56 -6.86 12.69
C ALA A 34 -0.53 -5.79 13.09
N VAL A 35 -0.75 -5.06 14.19
CA VAL A 35 0.21 -4.03 14.67
C VAL A 35 1.55 -4.59 15.15
N ARG A 36 1.67 -5.91 15.35
CA ARG A 36 2.90 -6.56 15.82
C ARG A 36 3.69 -7.20 14.69
N LEU A 37 3.19 -7.11 13.46
CA LEU A 37 3.79 -7.77 12.31
C LEU A 37 4.76 -6.81 11.61
N THR A 38 5.96 -7.30 11.36
CA THR A 38 6.85 -6.71 10.37
C THR A 38 6.34 -7.09 8.98
N GLN A 39 6.32 -6.11 8.08
CA GLN A 39 5.95 -6.33 6.69
C GLN A 39 7.18 -6.27 5.79
N THR A 40 7.17 -7.07 4.72
CA THR A 40 8.13 -6.98 3.63
C THR A 40 7.39 -6.58 2.36
N LYS A 41 7.81 -5.48 1.72
CA LYS A 41 7.27 -5.06 0.44
C LYS A 41 8.24 -5.42 -0.69
N ILE A 42 7.75 -6.10 -1.71
CA ILE A 42 8.50 -6.43 -2.92
C ILE A 42 7.87 -5.64 -4.07
N ILE A 43 8.71 -4.92 -4.81
CA ILE A 43 8.29 -4.09 -5.95
C ILE A 43 9.07 -4.58 -7.17
N ASP A 44 8.32 -5.01 -8.19
CA ASP A 44 8.78 -5.23 -9.56
C ASP A 44 8.14 -4.16 -10.43
N GLN A 45 8.97 -3.24 -10.92
CA GLN A 45 8.56 -2.06 -11.68
C GLN A 45 9.21 -2.07 -13.07
N ASP A 46 8.36 -2.04 -14.10
CA ASP A 46 8.72 -1.85 -15.50
C ASP A 46 8.09 -0.56 -16.03
N GLY A 47 8.85 0.55 -15.93
CA GLY A 47 8.37 1.89 -16.23
C GLY A 47 7.23 2.30 -15.30
N ASP A 48 6.03 2.41 -15.85
CA ASP A 48 4.79 2.73 -15.12
C ASP A 48 3.98 1.48 -14.73
N ASN A 49 4.43 0.27 -15.08
CA ASN A 49 3.79 -0.97 -14.66
C ASN A 49 4.41 -1.46 -13.37
N PHE A 50 3.58 -1.68 -12.35
CA PHE A 50 3.99 -2.13 -11.04
C PHE A 50 3.34 -3.47 -10.73
N LYS A 51 4.14 -4.38 -10.18
CA LYS A 51 3.68 -5.55 -9.46
C LYS A 51 4.23 -5.48 -8.06
N THR A 52 3.34 -5.38 -7.08
CA THR A 52 3.73 -5.21 -5.68
C THR A 52 3.20 -6.33 -4.82
N LYS A 53 4.00 -6.76 -3.85
CA LYS A 53 3.61 -7.74 -2.84
C LYS A 53 3.94 -7.18 -1.47
N THR A 54 2.97 -7.16 -0.57
CA THR A 54 3.17 -6.80 0.84
C THR A 54 2.90 -8.03 1.68
N ASN A 55 3.95 -8.60 2.24
CA ASN A 55 3.91 -9.88 2.96
C ASN A 55 4.06 -9.69 4.47
N SER A 56 3.38 -10.54 5.23
CA SER A 56 3.59 -10.70 6.67
C SER A 56 3.38 -12.16 7.07
N THR A 57 3.68 -12.52 8.32
CA THR A 57 3.42 -13.87 8.82
C THR A 57 1.93 -14.20 8.98
N PHE A 58 1.04 -13.22 8.84
CA PHE A 58 -0.41 -13.40 9.00
C PHE A 58 -1.18 -13.30 7.68
N ARG A 59 -0.98 -12.21 6.93
CA ARG A 59 -1.67 -11.95 5.66
C ARG A 59 -0.75 -11.29 4.65
N ASN A 60 -0.99 -11.60 3.38
CA ASN A 60 -0.27 -11.03 2.25
C ASN A 60 -1.26 -10.26 1.36
N TYR A 61 -0.76 -9.23 0.70
CA TYR A 61 -1.53 -8.40 -0.21
C TYR A 61 -0.72 -8.10 -1.47
N ASP A 62 -1.27 -8.52 -2.61
CA ASP A 62 -0.67 -8.30 -3.92
C ASP A 62 -1.48 -7.21 -4.65
N LEU A 63 -0.78 -6.28 -5.29
CA LEU A 63 -1.39 -5.20 -6.05
C LEU A 63 -0.56 -4.93 -7.31
N ASP A 64 -1.17 -5.23 -8.45
CA ASP A 64 -0.63 -4.96 -9.78
C ASP A 64 -1.38 -3.77 -10.39
N PHE A 65 -0.67 -2.80 -10.93
CA PHE A 65 -1.27 -1.60 -11.52
C PHE A 65 -0.39 -0.96 -12.58
N THR A 66 -1.00 -0.13 -13.43
CA THR A 66 -0.28 0.78 -14.32
C THR A 66 -0.58 2.21 -13.89
N VAL A 67 0.47 3.02 -13.68
CA VAL A 67 0.30 4.42 -13.27
C VAL A 67 -0.52 5.19 -14.31
N GLY A 68 -1.50 5.96 -13.86
CA GLY A 68 -2.41 6.73 -14.70
C GLY A 68 -3.64 5.96 -15.20
N VAL A 69 -3.77 4.67 -14.89
CA VAL A 69 -4.90 3.83 -15.30
C VAL A 69 -5.76 3.49 -14.08
N GLU A 70 -7.03 3.92 -14.07
CA GLU A 70 -7.98 3.58 -12.99
C GLU A 70 -8.42 2.11 -13.13
N PHE A 71 -8.51 1.38 -12.01
CA PHE A 71 -8.93 -0.03 -11.98
C PHE A 71 -9.79 -0.34 -10.75
N GLU A 72 -10.47 -1.48 -10.80
CA GLU A 72 -11.23 -2.01 -9.65
C GLU A 72 -10.28 -2.82 -8.75
N GLU A 73 -10.16 -2.43 -7.50
CA GLU A 73 -9.33 -3.08 -6.48
C GLU A 73 -10.23 -3.75 -5.44
N CYS A 74 -9.96 -5.03 -5.15
CA CYS A 74 -10.59 -5.74 -4.04
C CYS A 74 -9.56 -5.92 -2.92
N THR A 75 -9.74 -5.25 -1.79
CA THR A 75 -8.82 -5.28 -0.63
C THR A 75 -9.02 -6.53 0.22
N LYS A 76 -9.12 -7.69 -0.44
CA LYS A 76 -9.36 -9.00 0.16
C LYS A 76 -8.25 -9.32 1.15
N GLY A 77 -8.65 -9.79 2.34
CA GLY A 77 -7.69 -10.06 3.42
C GLY A 77 -7.21 -8.80 4.14
N LEU A 78 -7.67 -7.60 3.76
CA LEU A 78 -7.53 -6.39 4.55
C LEU A 78 -8.90 -6.06 5.16
N ASP A 79 -9.56 -5.01 4.65
CA ASP A 79 -10.91 -4.61 5.02
C ASP A 79 -12.00 -5.18 4.08
N ASN A 80 -11.62 -5.96 3.06
CA ASN A 80 -12.53 -6.69 2.15
C ASN A 80 -13.54 -5.78 1.42
N ARG A 81 -13.07 -4.63 0.92
CA ARG A 81 -13.89 -3.69 0.14
C ARG A 81 -13.48 -3.69 -1.33
N ASN A 82 -14.44 -3.31 -2.18
CA ASN A 82 -14.18 -2.99 -3.58
C ASN A 82 -14.10 -1.47 -3.72
N VAL A 83 -13.04 -0.98 -4.34
CA VAL A 83 -12.77 0.45 -4.52
C VAL A 83 -12.28 0.70 -5.95
N LYS A 84 -12.52 1.91 -6.47
CA LYS A 84 -11.90 2.38 -7.71
C LYS A 84 -10.59 3.07 -7.39
N THR A 85 -9.50 2.53 -7.90
CA THR A 85 -8.16 2.94 -7.52
C THR A 85 -7.45 3.57 -8.70
N LEU A 86 -6.86 4.74 -8.47
CA LEU A 86 -6.02 5.44 -9.42
C LEU A 86 -4.71 5.82 -8.73
N ILE A 87 -3.59 5.39 -9.30
CA ILE A 87 -2.25 5.79 -8.88
C ILE A 87 -1.67 6.74 -9.93
N THR A 88 -1.12 7.86 -9.49
CA THR A 88 -0.48 8.88 -10.35
C THR A 88 0.86 9.33 -9.78
N TRP A 89 1.74 9.85 -10.62
CA TRP A 89 2.97 10.52 -10.19
C TRP A 89 2.71 11.99 -9.83
N GLU A 90 3.08 12.39 -8.61
CA GLU A 90 3.29 13.80 -8.21
C GLU A 90 4.78 14.04 -8.00
N GLY A 91 5.48 14.53 -9.03
CA GLY A 91 6.94 14.57 -9.03
C GLY A 91 7.52 13.15 -9.01
N ASP A 92 8.23 12.80 -7.93
CA ASP A 92 8.80 11.46 -7.70
C ASP A 92 8.01 10.64 -6.66
N VAL A 93 6.82 11.13 -6.26
CA VAL A 93 5.92 10.47 -5.30
C VAL A 93 4.81 9.76 -6.06
N LEU A 94 4.61 8.47 -5.79
CA LEU A 94 3.38 7.77 -6.17
C LEU A 94 2.25 8.20 -5.25
N VAL A 95 1.14 8.63 -5.80
CA VAL A 95 -0.05 9.03 -5.06
C VAL A 95 -1.22 8.17 -5.52
N CYS A 96 -1.80 7.45 -4.57
CA CYS A 96 -2.94 6.58 -4.80
C CYS A 96 -4.19 7.16 -4.16
N VAL A 97 -5.28 7.18 -4.91
CA VAL A 97 -6.62 7.50 -4.42
C VAL A 97 -7.50 6.27 -4.61
N GLN A 98 -8.13 5.83 -3.53
CA GLN A 98 -9.04 4.67 -3.49
C GLN A 98 -10.47 5.17 -3.25
N LYS A 99 -11.24 5.40 -4.32
CA LYS A 99 -12.61 5.89 -4.23
C LYS A 99 -13.56 4.75 -3.85
N GLY A 100 -14.31 4.92 -2.76
CA GLY A 100 -15.30 3.96 -2.31
C GLY A 100 -16.06 4.47 -1.09
N GLU A 101 -16.47 3.55 -0.21
CA GLU A 101 -17.25 3.85 0.99
C GLU A 101 -16.52 4.77 1.99
N LYS A 102 -15.19 4.66 2.08
CA LYS A 102 -14.37 5.48 2.99
C LYS A 102 -13.86 6.72 2.28
N GLU A 103 -14.23 7.89 2.81
CA GLU A 103 -13.71 9.18 2.34
C GLU A 103 -12.21 9.31 2.61
N ASN A 104 -11.51 10.09 1.78
CA ASN A 104 -10.08 10.39 1.92
C ASN A 104 -9.18 9.14 2.05
N ARG A 105 -9.56 8.04 1.41
CA ARG A 105 -8.78 6.80 1.38
C ARG A 105 -7.76 6.84 0.25
N GLY A 106 -6.52 6.53 0.58
CA GLY A 106 -5.39 6.53 -0.35
C GLY A 106 -4.06 6.32 0.36
N TRP A 107 -2.97 6.44 -0.39
CA TRP A 107 -1.62 6.36 0.14
C TRP A 107 -0.64 7.17 -0.72
N ARG A 108 0.54 7.48 -0.17
CA ARG A 108 1.64 8.14 -0.90
C ARG A 108 2.91 7.34 -0.69
N GLN A 109 3.66 7.03 -1.75
CA GLN A 109 4.88 6.22 -1.67
C GLN A 109 6.03 6.88 -2.41
N TRP A 110 7.20 6.98 -1.77
CA TRP A 110 8.41 7.56 -2.39
C TRP A 110 9.69 6.95 -1.80
N VAL A 111 10.80 7.15 -2.50
CA VAL A 111 12.13 6.70 -2.07
C VAL A 111 12.98 7.90 -1.67
N GLU A 112 13.65 7.80 -0.53
CA GLU A 112 14.67 8.75 -0.08
C GLU A 112 15.91 7.97 0.38
N GLY A 113 17.00 8.06 -0.39
CA GLY A 113 18.20 7.26 -0.14
C GLY A 113 17.93 5.76 -0.26
N ASP A 114 18.18 5.02 0.81
CA ASP A 114 17.94 3.58 0.94
C ASP A 114 16.61 3.25 1.65
N LYS A 115 15.71 4.24 1.77
CA LYS A 115 14.42 4.09 2.45
C LYS A 115 13.24 4.26 1.50
N LEU A 116 12.28 3.37 1.64
CA LEU A 116 10.94 3.50 1.05
C LEU A 116 9.98 4.02 2.12
N HIS A 117 9.34 5.14 1.82
CA HIS A 117 8.31 5.74 2.67
C HIS A 117 6.92 5.42 2.12
N LEU A 118 5.97 5.15 3.03
CA LEU A 118 4.55 4.88 2.76
C LEU A 118 3.68 5.46 3.87
#